data_AF-A0A2E5DUA1-F1
#
_entry.id   AF-A0A2E5DUA1-F1
#
_cell.length_a   1.000
_cell.length_b   1.000
_cell.length_c   1.000
_cell.angle_alpha   90.00
_cell.angle_beta   90.00
_cell.angle_gamma   90.00
#
_symmetry.space_group_name_H-M   'P 1'
#
loop_
_entity.id
_entity.type
_entity.pdbx_description
1 polymer ?
#
loop_
_entity_poly.entity_id
_entity_poly.type
_entity_poly.pdbx_seq_one_letter_code
_entity_poly.pdbx_strand_id
1 'polypeptide(L)'
;MVYCKSAGFSLVELAISVSAVGILLGLVIGGVGVLDSSRIASTVTQIDTIKKSVNAFRDTYHAMPGDLNRAMSLIDNCDATFSCGNGDGNGAIGTGDALNVEWNEGVSEDDETLYAWRHLALSQIMPQAAGRPDAVGWGYSHPASSFGGGVEIFYDADHVFLGDSHGAGHYLRYADSFVESELESGDGLLALSARGVDRKIDDGNPFLGRVTSAGEEDSGCFNSGSVEAYEDYTSAQSDLDTAQSAFDAAVASGSAPAIASAQNDLDNAQATYDLAEAEYASIEEGYNTSRFGSGDCFLFVRLGL
;
A
#
# COMPACT_ATOMS: atom_id res chain seq x y z
N MET A 1 -41.15 -63.98 11.97
CA MET A 1 -40.15 -63.07 12.55
C MET A 1 -39.23 -62.65 11.41
N VAL A 2 -39.39 -61.43 10.88
CA VAL A 2 -38.60 -60.94 9.74
C VAL A 2 -37.42 -60.16 10.33
N TYR A 3 -36.19 -60.62 10.08
CA TYR A 3 -34.98 -59.85 10.41
C TYR A 3 -34.66 -58.93 9.24
N CYS A 4 -34.75 -57.61 9.45
CA CYS A 4 -34.25 -56.63 8.50
C CYS A 4 -32.73 -56.53 8.67
N LYS A 5 -31.98 -56.78 7.59
CA LYS A 5 -30.52 -56.72 7.59
C LYS A 5 -30.11 -55.26 7.50
N SER A 6 -29.72 -54.66 8.63
CA SER A 6 -29.17 -53.31 8.64
C SER A 6 -27.81 -53.33 7.93
N ALA A 7 -27.72 -52.66 6.78
CA ALA A 7 -26.46 -52.47 6.08
C ALA A 7 -25.62 -51.46 6.88
N GLY A 8 -24.76 -51.97 7.77
CA GLY A 8 -23.77 -51.13 8.44
C GLY A 8 -22.75 -50.62 7.41
N PHE A 9 -22.43 -49.33 7.48
CA PHE A 9 -21.39 -48.73 6.64
C PHE A 9 -20.07 -49.48 6.79
N SER A 10 -19.39 -49.74 5.66
CA SER A 10 -18.08 -50.38 5.67
C SER A 10 -17.03 -49.42 6.23
N LEU A 11 -16.06 -49.95 7.00
CA LEU A 11 -14.91 -49.18 7.49
C LEU A 11 -14.14 -48.50 6.35
N VAL A 12 -14.08 -49.14 5.18
CA VAL A 12 -13.43 -48.58 3.97
C VAL A 12 -14.22 -47.39 3.43
N GLU A 13 -15.54 -47.44 3.50
CA GLU A 13 -16.44 -46.41 2.99
C GLU A 13 -16.37 -45.15 3.85
N LEU A 14 -16.28 -45.32 5.18
CA LEU A 14 -16.00 -44.22 6.10
C LEU A 14 -14.57 -43.70 5.97
N ALA A 15 -13.57 -44.56 5.76
CA ALA A 15 -12.18 -44.14 5.62
C ALA A 15 -11.98 -43.25 4.38
N ILE A 16 -12.49 -43.66 3.21
CA ILE A 16 -12.40 -42.85 1.98
C ILE A 16 -13.15 -41.53 2.16
N SER A 17 -14.31 -41.54 2.81
CA SER A 17 -15.09 -40.32 3.04
C SER A 17 -14.36 -39.31 3.93
N VAL A 18 -13.77 -39.74 5.04
CA VAL A 18 -13.02 -38.86 5.95
C VAL A 18 -11.72 -38.38 5.30
N SER A 19 -11.04 -39.23 4.52
CA SER A 19 -9.85 -38.83 3.74
C SER A 19 -10.19 -37.80 2.66
N ALA A 20 -11.29 -37.98 1.93
CA ALA A 20 -11.73 -37.02 0.92
C ALA A 20 -12.05 -35.66 1.54
N VAL A 21 -12.77 -35.64 2.67
CA VAL A 21 -13.05 -34.39 3.40
C VAL A 21 -11.75 -33.75 3.93
N GLY A 22 -10.82 -34.55 4.45
CA GLY A 22 -9.52 -34.06 4.93
C GLY A 22 -8.67 -33.40 3.84
N ILE A 23 -8.65 -33.99 2.63
CA ILE A 23 -7.94 -33.42 1.47
C ILE A 23 -8.61 -32.11 1.03
N LEU A 24 -9.94 -32.07 0.95
CA LEU A 24 -10.66 -30.86 0.57
C LEU A 24 -10.43 -29.71 1.56
N LEU A 25 -10.46 -30.00 2.86
CA LEU A 25 -10.15 -29.01 3.89
C LEU A 25 -8.70 -28.52 3.79
N GLY A 26 -7.75 -29.43 3.56
CA GLY A 26 -6.33 -29.08 3.38
C GLY A 26 -6.08 -28.20 2.15
N LEU A 27 -6.80 -28.43 1.04
CA LEU A 27 -6.70 -27.62 -0.18
C LEU A 27 -7.25 -26.20 0.01
N VAL A 28 -8.30 -26.02 0.81
CA VAL A 28 -8.88 -24.69 1.08
C VAL A 28 -7.96 -23.84 1.96
N ILE A 29 -7.32 -24.43 2.98
CA ILE A 29 -6.42 -23.71 3.90
C ILE A 29 -5.20 -23.14 3.17
N GLY A 30 -4.70 -23.81 2.13
CA GLY A 30 -3.61 -23.28 1.30
C GLY A 30 -4.03 -22.13 0.36
N GLY A 31 -5.31 -22.00 0.05
CA GLY A 31 -5.81 -21.02 -0.94
C GLY A 31 -5.83 -19.58 -0.46
N VAL A 32 -6.02 -19.34 0.84
CA VAL A 32 -6.20 -17.98 1.39
C VAL A 32 -4.95 -17.11 1.28
N GLY A 33 -3.75 -17.67 1.46
CA GLY A 33 -2.50 -16.90 1.32
C GLY A 33 -2.14 -16.51 -0.13
N VAL A 34 -2.67 -17.26 -1.11
CA VAL A 34 -2.46 -16.97 -2.54
C VAL A 34 -3.30 -15.76 -2.97
N LEU A 35 -4.50 -15.61 -2.40
CA LEU A 35 -5.39 -14.48 -2.70
C LEU A 35 -4.74 -13.16 -2.31
N ASP A 36 -4.23 -13.03 -1.07
CA ASP A 36 -3.58 -11.80 -0.59
C ASP A 36 -2.35 -11.46 -1.44
N SER A 37 -1.51 -12.45 -1.72
CA SER A 37 -0.33 -12.28 -2.58
C SER A 37 -0.68 -11.79 -4.00
N SER A 38 -1.82 -12.25 -4.53
CA SER A 38 -2.31 -11.84 -5.85
C SER A 38 -2.87 -10.41 -5.85
N ARG A 39 -3.58 -10.00 -4.78
CA ARG A 39 -4.05 -8.61 -4.59
C ARG A 39 -2.87 -7.66 -4.48
N ILE A 40 -1.88 -7.98 -3.66
CA ILE A 40 -0.63 -7.21 -3.55
C ILE A 40 0.04 -7.05 -4.92
N ALA A 41 0.21 -8.15 -5.68
CA ALA A 41 0.82 -8.08 -7.01
C ALA A 41 0.00 -7.22 -8.00
N SER A 42 -1.33 -7.31 -7.93
CA SER A 42 -2.25 -6.52 -8.74
C SER A 42 -2.11 -5.02 -8.43
N THR A 43 -2.12 -4.64 -7.15
CA THR A 43 -1.95 -3.25 -6.72
C THR A 43 -0.61 -2.66 -7.13
N VAL A 44 0.49 -3.40 -6.95
CA VAL A 44 1.81 -2.95 -7.42
C VAL A 44 1.82 -2.72 -8.94
N THR A 45 1.22 -3.63 -9.71
CA THR A 45 1.09 -3.47 -11.17
C THR A 45 0.22 -2.27 -11.54
N GLN A 46 -0.85 -2.01 -10.78
CA GLN A 46 -1.73 -0.86 -10.97
C GLN A 46 -0.97 0.46 -10.73
N ILE A 47 -0.24 0.57 -9.62
CA ILE A 47 0.61 1.74 -9.29
C ILE A 47 1.63 2.01 -10.40
N ASP A 48 2.35 0.97 -10.85
CA ASP A 48 3.32 1.08 -11.94
C ASP A 48 2.68 1.55 -13.24
N THR A 49 1.47 1.06 -13.53
CA THR A 49 0.72 1.46 -14.72
C THR A 49 0.32 2.93 -14.63
N ILE A 50 -0.21 3.38 -13.49
CA ILE A 50 -0.59 4.78 -13.25
C ILE A 50 0.64 5.68 -13.42
N LYS A 51 1.76 5.35 -12.78
CA LYS A 51 3.00 6.12 -12.88
C LYS A 51 3.51 6.25 -14.32
N LYS A 52 3.46 5.16 -15.11
CA LYS A 52 3.83 5.18 -16.52
C LYS A 52 2.88 6.05 -17.35
N SER A 53 1.58 5.95 -17.09
CA SER A 53 0.55 6.72 -17.77
C SER A 53 0.69 8.22 -17.50
N VAL A 54 0.93 8.62 -16.25
CA VAL A 54 1.15 10.02 -15.88
C VAL A 54 2.40 10.57 -16.58
N ASN A 55 3.51 9.83 -16.57
CA ASN A 55 4.72 10.23 -17.30
C ASN A 55 4.48 10.33 -18.82
N ALA A 56 3.78 9.36 -19.42
CA ALA A 56 3.45 9.39 -20.84
C ALA A 56 2.55 10.59 -21.20
N PHE A 57 1.62 10.94 -20.31
CA PHE A 57 0.79 12.13 -20.47
C PHE A 57 1.65 13.40 -20.43
N ARG A 58 2.54 13.51 -19.44
CA ARG A 58 3.49 14.63 -19.34
C ARG A 58 4.41 14.74 -20.56
N ASP A 59 4.88 13.63 -21.09
CA ASP A 59 5.74 13.62 -22.28
C ASP A 59 4.98 14.06 -23.54
N THR A 60 3.67 13.75 -23.61
CA THR A 60 2.81 14.06 -24.76
C THR A 60 2.27 15.50 -24.73
N TYR A 61 1.82 15.97 -23.57
CA TYR A 61 1.13 17.25 -23.40
C TYR A 61 1.97 18.33 -22.72
N HIS A 62 3.15 17.99 -22.22
CA HIS A 62 4.05 18.89 -21.47
C HIS A 62 3.40 19.54 -20.23
N ALA A 63 2.42 18.86 -19.65
CA ALA A 63 1.72 19.25 -18.42
C ALA A 63 1.32 17.98 -17.66
N MET A 64 1.00 18.11 -16.37
CA MET A 64 0.46 16.99 -15.61
C MET A 64 -1.00 16.73 -16.03
N PRO A 65 -1.49 15.48 -15.93
CA PRO A 65 -2.92 15.23 -16.09
C PRO A 65 -3.66 15.96 -14.97
N GLY A 66 -4.81 16.57 -15.28
CA GLY A 66 -5.57 17.43 -14.36
C GLY A 66 -5.18 18.90 -14.50
N ASP A 67 -3.88 19.19 -14.43
CA ASP A 67 -3.23 20.51 -14.50
C ASP A 67 -3.22 21.15 -15.90
N LEU A 68 -3.57 20.41 -16.95
CA LEU A 68 -3.48 20.92 -18.33
C LEU A 68 -4.50 22.05 -18.59
N ASN A 69 -4.01 23.29 -18.69
CA ASN A 69 -4.82 24.51 -18.88
C ASN A 69 -5.57 24.64 -20.22
N ARG A 70 -5.36 23.69 -21.14
CA ARG A 70 -5.98 23.67 -22.48
C ARG A 70 -6.56 22.29 -22.82
N ALA A 71 -6.82 21.45 -21.83
CA ALA A 71 -7.34 20.10 -21.99
C ALA A 71 -8.56 20.02 -22.90
N MET A 72 -9.56 20.89 -22.72
CA MET A 72 -10.79 20.91 -23.52
C MET A 72 -10.55 21.18 -25.02
N SER A 73 -9.37 21.71 -25.39
CA SER A 73 -9.00 21.99 -26.77
C SER A 73 -8.02 20.98 -27.37
N LEU A 74 -7.36 20.19 -26.54
CA LEU A 74 -6.29 19.26 -26.92
C LEU A 74 -6.66 17.79 -26.76
N ILE A 75 -7.66 17.49 -25.92
CA ILE A 75 -8.14 16.15 -25.61
C ILE A 75 -9.55 16.01 -26.19
N ASP A 76 -9.72 15.04 -27.06
CA ASP A 76 -11.02 14.76 -27.68
C ASP A 76 -12.05 14.36 -26.62
N ASN A 77 -13.26 14.95 -26.72
CA ASN A 77 -14.38 14.74 -25.80
C ASN A 77 -14.10 15.16 -24.33
N CYS A 78 -13.08 15.99 -24.10
CA CYS A 78 -12.91 16.65 -22.81
C CYS A 78 -13.87 17.84 -22.72
N ASP A 79 -15.03 17.60 -22.12
CA ASP A 79 -16.02 18.64 -21.82
C ASP A 79 -16.79 18.33 -20.52
N ALA A 80 -17.69 19.24 -20.14
CA ALA A 80 -18.49 19.14 -18.92
C ALA A 80 -19.37 17.88 -18.86
N THR A 81 -19.68 17.25 -20.00
CA THR A 81 -20.41 15.97 -20.04
C THR A 81 -19.59 14.86 -19.40
N PHE A 82 -18.26 14.92 -19.52
CA PHE A 82 -17.32 13.93 -18.98
C PHE A 82 -16.67 14.38 -17.66
N SER A 83 -17.20 15.43 -17.03
CA SER A 83 -16.55 16.12 -15.90
C SER A 83 -15.07 16.38 -16.21
N CYS A 84 -14.79 16.85 -17.43
CA CYS A 84 -13.43 17.12 -17.89
C CYS A 84 -13.27 18.62 -18.13
N GLY A 85 -12.41 19.24 -17.34
CA GLY A 85 -12.09 20.67 -17.42
C GLY A 85 -10.64 20.93 -17.81
N ASN A 86 -10.31 22.21 -17.93
CA ASN A 86 -8.95 22.68 -17.97
C ASN A 86 -8.45 22.86 -16.54
N GLY A 87 -7.22 22.44 -16.25
CA GLY A 87 -6.51 22.80 -15.02
C GLY A 87 -5.98 24.23 -15.06
N ASP A 88 -5.17 24.59 -14.07
CA ASP A 88 -4.60 25.94 -13.97
C ASP A 88 -3.19 26.06 -14.60
N GLY A 89 -2.47 24.94 -14.77
CA GLY A 89 -1.13 24.89 -15.35
C GLY A 89 -0.02 25.27 -14.37
N ASN A 90 -0.24 25.07 -13.07
CA ASN A 90 0.71 25.35 -11.99
C ASN A 90 1.73 24.20 -11.76
N GLY A 91 1.53 23.04 -12.38
CA GLY A 91 2.41 21.86 -12.29
C GLY A 91 2.07 20.87 -11.17
N ALA A 92 0.99 21.11 -10.43
CA ALA A 92 0.46 20.26 -9.37
C ALA A 92 -0.91 19.70 -9.77
N ILE A 93 -1.34 18.62 -9.12
CA ILE A 93 -2.69 18.05 -9.32
C ILE A 93 -3.45 18.34 -8.02
N GLY A 94 -4.20 19.43 -7.97
CA GLY A 94 -4.80 19.92 -6.74
C GLY A 94 -6.27 20.33 -6.85
N THR A 95 -6.72 21.01 -5.81
CA THR A 95 -8.08 21.56 -5.70
C THR A 95 -8.00 23.09 -5.83
N GLY A 96 -8.10 23.59 -7.06
CA GLY A 96 -7.92 25.02 -7.37
C GLY A 96 -6.46 25.50 -7.18
N ASP A 97 -6.26 26.73 -6.69
CA ASP A 97 -4.92 27.27 -6.41
C ASP A 97 -4.22 26.58 -5.19
N ALA A 98 -4.87 25.60 -4.56
CA ALA A 98 -4.35 24.92 -3.38
C ALA A 98 -3.35 23.82 -3.77
N LEU A 99 -2.10 24.03 -3.37
CA LEU A 99 -1.01 23.05 -3.51
C LEU A 99 -0.94 22.07 -2.32
N ASN A 100 -1.93 22.08 -1.42
CA ASN A 100 -1.96 21.28 -0.20
C ASN A 100 -3.34 20.63 -0.08
N VAL A 101 -3.54 19.51 -0.76
CA VAL A 101 -4.72 18.67 -0.55
C VAL A 101 -4.48 17.86 0.72
N GLU A 102 -5.38 17.93 1.70
CA GLU A 102 -5.20 17.17 2.96
C GLU A 102 -5.16 15.67 2.66
N TRP A 103 -4.42 14.90 3.47
CA TRP A 103 -4.15 13.47 3.22
C TRP A 103 -5.43 12.62 3.08
N ASN A 104 -6.50 13.00 3.77
CA ASN A 104 -7.86 12.42 3.75
C ASN A 104 -8.91 13.34 3.09
N GLU A 105 -8.53 14.42 2.40
CA GLU A 105 -9.52 15.30 1.79
C GLU A 105 -10.46 14.53 0.86
N GLY A 106 -11.76 14.80 0.95
CA GLY A 106 -12.76 14.21 0.07
C GLY A 106 -12.49 14.53 -1.41
N VAL A 107 -13.09 13.76 -2.30
CA VAL A 107 -12.95 14.00 -3.75
C VAL A 107 -14.16 14.77 -4.26
N SER A 108 -13.92 15.95 -4.85
CA SER A 108 -14.93 16.82 -5.44
C SER A 108 -15.04 16.62 -6.96
N GLU A 109 -16.21 16.94 -7.53
CA GLU A 109 -16.50 16.74 -8.96
C GLU A 109 -15.77 17.73 -9.90
N ASP A 110 -15.22 18.83 -9.35
CA ASP A 110 -14.62 19.95 -10.10
C ASP A 110 -13.11 20.16 -9.82
N ASP A 111 -12.42 19.12 -9.34
CA ASP A 111 -11.01 19.21 -8.95
C ASP A 111 -10.05 18.64 -10.00
N GLU A 112 -8.80 19.10 -9.99
CA GLU A 112 -7.79 18.58 -10.91
C GLU A 112 -7.46 17.12 -10.65
N THR A 113 -7.68 16.64 -9.42
CA THR A 113 -7.59 15.23 -9.03
C THR A 113 -8.51 14.36 -9.89
N LEU A 114 -9.79 14.74 -10.01
CA LEU A 114 -10.75 14.09 -10.90
C LEU A 114 -10.38 14.29 -12.37
N TYR A 115 -10.02 15.51 -12.76
CA TYR A 115 -9.61 15.79 -14.13
C TYR A 115 -8.40 14.97 -14.55
N ALA A 116 -7.48 14.63 -13.64
CA ALA A 116 -6.32 13.81 -13.96
C ALA A 116 -6.74 12.45 -14.53
N TRP A 117 -7.71 11.79 -13.90
CA TRP A 117 -8.23 10.51 -14.39
C TRP A 117 -8.99 10.64 -15.70
N ARG A 118 -9.76 11.72 -15.87
CA ARG A 118 -10.46 12.01 -17.13
C ARG A 118 -9.49 12.30 -18.27
N HIS A 119 -8.46 13.08 -18.02
CA HIS A 119 -7.41 13.40 -18.98
C HIS A 119 -6.68 12.13 -19.42
N LEU A 120 -6.31 11.26 -18.48
CA LEU A 120 -5.67 9.97 -18.78
C LEU A 120 -6.58 9.01 -19.58
N ALA A 121 -7.88 8.97 -19.26
CA ALA A 121 -8.85 8.12 -19.95
C ALA A 121 -9.14 8.62 -21.38
N LEU A 122 -9.47 9.90 -21.52
CA LEU A 122 -9.89 10.50 -22.78
C LEU A 122 -8.73 10.65 -23.78
N SER A 123 -7.50 10.90 -23.29
CA SER A 123 -6.28 10.89 -24.12
C SER A 123 -5.87 9.51 -24.63
N GLN A 124 -6.57 8.44 -24.23
CA GLN A 124 -6.26 7.04 -24.57
C GLN A 124 -4.92 6.53 -24.03
N ILE A 125 -4.28 7.26 -23.11
CA ILE A 125 -3.05 6.80 -22.45
C ILE A 125 -3.38 5.74 -21.40
N MET A 126 -4.47 5.92 -20.67
CA MET A 126 -5.01 4.92 -19.75
C MET A 126 -6.54 4.87 -19.88
N PRO A 127 -7.08 4.29 -20.96
CA PRO A 127 -8.52 4.31 -21.24
C PRO A 127 -9.40 3.77 -20.10
N GLN A 128 -8.87 2.82 -19.32
CA GLN A 128 -9.54 2.22 -18.17
C GLN A 128 -9.45 3.04 -16.87
N ALA A 129 -8.80 4.21 -16.88
CA ALA A 129 -8.69 5.08 -15.72
C ALA A 129 -10.06 5.61 -15.26
N ALA A 130 -10.96 5.89 -16.22
CA ALA A 130 -12.30 6.38 -15.95
C ALA A 130 -13.29 5.81 -16.98
N GLY A 131 -14.31 5.10 -16.52
CA GLY A 131 -15.24 4.32 -17.34
C GLY A 131 -16.61 4.96 -17.61
N ARG A 132 -17.05 5.95 -16.82
CA ARG A 132 -18.36 6.61 -17.02
C ARG A 132 -18.32 8.14 -16.81
N PRO A 133 -18.87 8.94 -17.74
CA PRO A 133 -18.91 10.40 -17.64
C PRO A 133 -19.78 10.95 -16.51
N ASP A 134 -20.87 10.25 -16.19
CA ASP A 134 -22.02 10.74 -15.42
C ASP A 134 -22.03 10.29 -13.95
N ALA A 135 -20.97 9.63 -13.51
CA ALA A 135 -20.85 9.13 -12.16
C ALA A 135 -19.43 9.35 -11.64
N VAL A 136 -19.34 9.87 -10.42
CA VAL A 136 -18.12 10.04 -9.67
C VAL A 136 -18.06 8.94 -8.60
N GLY A 137 -16.91 8.24 -8.54
CA GLY A 137 -16.69 7.15 -7.60
C GLY A 137 -15.69 6.09 -8.08
N TRP A 138 -15.36 5.14 -7.20
CA TRP A 138 -14.46 4.03 -7.49
C TRP A 138 -15.01 3.12 -8.60
N GLY A 139 -14.17 2.84 -9.60
CA GLY A 139 -14.54 2.08 -10.80
C GLY A 139 -15.35 2.87 -11.83
N TYR A 140 -15.67 4.15 -11.55
CA TYR A 140 -16.36 5.04 -12.48
C TYR A 140 -15.44 6.18 -12.95
N SER A 141 -15.21 7.20 -12.13
CA SER A 141 -14.28 8.30 -12.44
C SER A 141 -12.85 7.97 -12.01
N HIS A 142 -12.70 7.12 -11.00
CA HIS A 142 -11.44 6.74 -10.38
C HIS A 142 -11.19 5.23 -10.53
N PRO A 143 -9.94 4.74 -10.64
CA PRO A 143 -9.66 3.32 -10.65
C PRO A 143 -10.07 2.64 -9.34
N ALA A 144 -10.79 1.53 -9.42
CA ALA A 144 -11.03 0.67 -8.27
C ALA A 144 -9.76 -0.13 -7.92
N SER A 145 -9.57 -0.43 -6.64
CA SER A 145 -8.44 -1.24 -6.16
C SER A 145 -8.85 -2.69 -5.92
N SER A 146 -7.89 -3.61 -5.98
CA SER A 146 -8.12 -5.04 -5.70
C SER A 146 -8.39 -5.36 -4.22
N PHE A 147 -8.19 -4.38 -3.34
CA PHE A 147 -8.43 -4.50 -1.91
C PHE A 147 -9.86 -4.09 -1.50
N GLY A 148 -10.62 -3.43 -2.38
CA GLY A 148 -11.77 -2.62 -1.98
C GLY A 148 -11.52 -1.19 -2.43
N GLY A 149 -12.49 -0.30 -2.27
CA GLY A 149 -12.34 1.13 -2.61
C GLY A 149 -11.65 1.45 -3.95
N GLY A 150 -10.75 2.43 -3.91
CA GLY A 150 -10.03 2.88 -5.09
C GLY A 150 -8.79 3.72 -4.78
N VAL A 151 -8.25 4.33 -5.83
CA VAL A 151 -7.01 5.10 -5.79
C VAL A 151 -7.27 6.50 -6.33
N GLU A 152 -6.72 7.50 -5.64
CA GLU A 152 -6.74 8.91 -6.01
C GLU A 152 -5.32 9.43 -6.28
N ILE A 153 -5.17 10.43 -7.15
CA ILE A 153 -3.91 11.18 -7.32
C ILE A 153 -4.10 12.59 -6.78
N PHE A 154 -3.16 13.05 -5.98
CA PHE A 154 -3.14 14.42 -5.50
C PHE A 154 -1.70 14.93 -5.39
N TYR A 155 -1.56 16.25 -5.28
CA TYR A 155 -0.33 16.91 -4.92
C TYR A 155 -0.44 17.53 -3.53
N ASP A 156 0.65 17.42 -2.80
CA ASP A 156 0.80 18.04 -1.49
C ASP A 156 2.17 18.69 -1.41
N ALA A 157 2.24 19.97 -1.05
CA ALA A 157 3.49 20.70 -0.92
C ALA A 157 4.24 20.38 0.38
N ASP A 158 3.56 19.78 1.36
CA ASP A 158 4.17 19.23 2.56
C ASP A 158 3.31 18.09 3.08
N HIS A 159 3.50 16.89 2.50
CA HIS A 159 2.75 15.72 2.89
C HIS A 159 3.07 15.32 4.32
N VAL A 160 2.20 15.72 5.25
CA VAL A 160 2.28 15.36 6.66
C VAL A 160 1.26 14.28 6.96
N PHE A 161 1.75 13.13 7.40
CA PHE A 161 0.90 12.01 7.80
C PHE A 161 1.39 11.45 9.14
N LEU A 162 0.45 11.25 10.07
CA LEU A 162 0.72 10.89 11.48
C LEU A 162 1.75 11.79 12.21
N GLY A 163 1.96 13.02 11.74
CA GLY A 163 2.87 13.98 12.36
C GLY A 163 4.27 14.02 11.75
N ASP A 164 4.58 13.14 10.79
CA ASP A 164 5.84 13.13 10.04
C ASP A 164 5.68 13.76 8.66
N SER A 165 6.67 14.54 8.23
CA SER A 165 6.72 15.09 6.88
C SER A 165 7.41 14.12 5.93
N HIS A 166 6.68 13.73 4.88
CA HIS A 166 7.17 12.91 3.77
C HIS A 166 7.58 13.76 2.55
N GLY A 167 7.53 15.09 2.70
CA GLY A 167 7.94 16.09 1.73
C GLY A 167 6.88 16.42 0.66
N ALA A 168 7.27 17.30 -0.26
CA ALA A 168 6.40 17.74 -1.35
C ALA A 168 6.35 16.74 -2.52
N GLY A 169 5.20 16.56 -3.14
CA GLY A 169 5.11 15.84 -4.42
C GLY A 169 3.72 15.34 -4.77
N HIS A 170 3.66 14.58 -5.86
CA HIS A 170 2.46 13.85 -6.25
C HIS A 170 2.43 12.48 -5.56
N TYR A 171 1.31 12.21 -4.92
CA TYR A 171 1.04 10.98 -4.19
C TYR A 171 -0.17 10.29 -4.80
N LEU A 172 -0.11 8.96 -4.80
CA LEU A 172 -1.31 8.13 -4.89
C LEU A 172 -1.78 7.85 -3.47
N ARG A 173 -3.08 7.95 -3.21
CA ARG A 173 -3.68 7.43 -1.97
C ARG A 173 -4.70 6.36 -2.26
N TYR A 174 -4.69 5.32 -1.44
CA TYR A 174 -5.78 4.36 -1.34
C TYR A 174 -6.81 4.84 -0.32
N ALA A 175 -8.08 4.71 -0.65
CA ALA A 175 -9.20 4.92 0.28
C ALA A 175 -10.30 3.89 0.01
N ASP A 176 -11.02 3.47 1.06
CA ASP A 176 -12.10 2.49 0.92
C ASP A 176 -13.41 3.17 0.49
N SER A 177 -13.82 4.20 1.23
CA SER A 177 -15.06 4.92 0.96
C SER A 177 -14.83 6.13 0.03
N PHE A 178 -15.74 6.32 -0.92
CA PHE A 178 -15.76 7.51 -1.77
C PHE A 178 -16.74 8.52 -1.16
N VAL A 179 -16.21 9.51 -0.44
CA VAL A 179 -16.99 10.53 0.24
C VAL A 179 -16.47 11.91 -0.14
N GLU A 180 -17.38 12.84 -0.44
CA GLU A 180 -17.03 14.22 -0.82
C GLU A 180 -16.47 15.03 0.35
N SER A 181 -16.75 14.63 1.61
CA SER A 181 -16.28 15.34 2.79
C SER A 181 -14.88 14.92 3.23
N GLU A 182 -14.64 13.61 3.32
CA GLU A 182 -13.41 13.05 3.87
C GLU A 182 -13.29 11.59 3.39
N LEU A 183 -12.14 11.22 2.87
CA LEU A 183 -11.84 9.85 2.48
C LEU A 183 -11.54 9.02 3.73
N GLU A 184 -12.21 7.89 3.83
CA GLU A 184 -12.08 6.99 4.97
C GLU A 184 -11.27 5.74 4.57
N SER A 185 -10.42 5.31 5.50
CA SER A 185 -9.89 3.95 5.47
C SER A 185 -11.00 2.98 5.88
N GLY A 186 -10.90 1.76 5.39
CA GLY A 186 -11.88 0.72 5.69
C GLY A 186 -11.26 -0.66 5.51
N ASP A 187 -12.05 -1.69 5.80
CA ASP A 187 -11.63 -3.11 5.90
C ASP A 187 -10.90 -3.71 4.68
N GLY A 188 -10.83 -2.98 3.57
CA GLY A 188 -10.23 -3.48 2.32
C GLY A 188 -8.73 -3.74 2.41
N LEU A 189 -7.96 -2.88 3.08
CA LEU A 189 -6.49 -2.95 3.11
C LEU A 189 -5.93 -3.26 4.49
N LEU A 190 -5.64 -4.54 4.73
CA LEU A 190 -5.01 -5.00 5.97
C LEU A 190 -3.53 -4.54 6.08
N ALA A 191 -3.02 -4.35 7.30
CA ALA A 191 -1.63 -4.00 7.58
C ALA A 191 -0.60 -4.91 6.90
N LEU A 192 -0.83 -6.23 6.95
CA LEU A 192 0.05 -7.20 6.30
C LEU A 192 0.07 -7.06 4.78
N SER A 193 -1.08 -6.71 4.18
CA SER A 193 -1.19 -6.47 2.75
C SER A 193 -0.51 -5.16 2.35
N ALA A 194 -0.68 -4.10 3.13
CA ALA A 194 -0.03 -2.80 2.93
C ALA A 194 1.50 -2.95 2.97
N ARG A 195 2.04 -3.60 4.01
CA ARG A 195 3.47 -3.95 4.09
C ARG A 195 3.93 -4.84 2.93
N GLY A 196 3.08 -5.75 2.48
CA GLY A 196 3.36 -6.59 1.33
C GLY A 196 3.50 -5.79 0.02
N VAL A 197 2.76 -4.69 -0.12
CA VAL A 197 2.89 -3.74 -1.24
C VAL A 197 4.18 -2.95 -1.12
N ASP A 198 4.45 -2.38 0.04
CA ASP A 198 5.67 -1.64 0.39
C ASP A 198 6.93 -2.48 0.12
N ARG A 199 7.07 -3.69 0.70
CA ARG A 199 8.20 -4.61 0.43
C ARG A 199 8.44 -4.95 -1.05
N LYS A 200 7.41 -4.81 -1.90
CA LYS A 200 7.55 -5.03 -3.35
C LYS A 200 7.97 -3.78 -4.11
N ILE A 201 7.74 -2.60 -3.57
CA ILE A 201 8.05 -1.31 -4.20
C ILE A 201 9.39 -0.76 -3.67
N ASP A 202 9.65 -0.90 -2.38
CA ASP A 202 10.83 -0.41 -1.67
C ASP A 202 11.28 -1.36 -0.54
N ASP A 203 11.30 -0.92 0.73
CA ASP A 203 12.06 -1.56 1.81
C ASP A 203 11.19 -2.29 2.83
N GLY A 204 9.87 -2.11 2.79
CA GLY A 204 8.96 -2.67 3.78
C GLY A 204 8.86 -1.85 5.05
N ASN A 205 9.38 -0.61 5.06
CA ASN A 205 9.13 0.36 6.10
C ASN A 205 7.80 1.08 5.83
N PRO A 206 6.73 0.77 6.59
CA PRO A 206 5.42 1.35 6.32
C PRO A 206 5.36 2.86 6.63
N PHE A 207 6.40 3.49 7.18
CA PHE A 207 6.36 4.89 7.60
C PHE A 207 7.24 5.81 6.76
N LEU A 208 8.30 5.31 6.15
CA LEU A 208 9.24 6.15 5.40
C LEU A 208 9.43 5.61 4.00
N GLY A 209 9.94 6.48 3.12
CA GLY A 209 10.29 6.08 1.76
C GLY A 209 9.22 6.46 0.75
N ARG A 210 9.08 5.62 -0.28
CA ARG A 210 8.17 5.89 -1.40
C ARG A 210 6.77 5.40 -1.08
N VAL A 211 6.65 4.32 -0.33
CA VAL A 211 5.37 3.78 0.12
C VAL A 211 5.24 4.03 1.60
N THR A 212 4.12 4.61 2.01
CA THR A 212 3.77 4.74 3.42
C THR A 212 2.38 4.20 3.64
N SER A 213 2.16 3.52 4.76
CA SER A 213 0.89 2.98 5.16
C SER A 213 0.72 3.09 6.66
N ALA A 214 -0.37 3.70 7.08
CA ALA A 214 -0.72 3.74 8.48
C ALA A 214 -2.23 3.89 8.62
N GLY A 215 -2.74 3.64 9.81
CA GLY A 215 -4.13 3.86 10.14
C GLY A 215 -4.27 4.68 11.41
N GLU A 216 -5.51 5.00 11.75
CA GLU A 216 -5.84 5.69 12.99
C GLU A 216 -5.51 4.82 14.22
N GLU A 217 -5.59 5.41 15.42
CA GLU A 217 -5.45 4.63 16.66
C GLU A 217 -6.50 3.48 16.68
N ASP A 218 -6.07 2.28 17.11
CA ASP A 218 -6.90 1.06 17.14
C ASP A 218 -7.41 0.52 15.78
N SER A 219 -6.98 1.08 14.65
CA SER A 219 -7.36 0.67 13.27
C SER A 219 -6.88 -0.72 12.83
N GLY A 220 -6.14 -1.44 13.68
CA GLY A 220 -5.44 -2.67 13.28
C GLY A 220 -4.35 -2.44 12.22
N CYS A 221 -4.03 -1.19 11.90
CA CYS A 221 -2.91 -0.79 11.04
C CYS A 221 -1.71 -0.32 11.85
N PHE A 222 -0.55 -0.26 11.19
CA PHE A 222 0.63 0.42 11.70
C PHE A 222 0.27 1.86 12.12
N ASN A 223 0.68 2.26 13.32
CA ASN A 223 0.45 3.58 13.93
C ASN A 223 1.73 4.11 14.60
N SER A 224 1.66 5.31 15.20
CA SER A 224 2.79 5.99 15.86
C SER A 224 3.51 5.14 16.93
N GLY A 225 2.80 4.29 17.68
CA GLY A 225 3.43 3.38 18.65
C GLY A 225 4.22 2.24 18.00
N SER A 226 3.82 1.81 16.80
CA SER A 226 4.59 0.84 16.00
C SER A 226 5.74 1.47 15.20
N VAL A 227 5.77 2.80 15.05
CA VAL A 227 6.91 3.55 14.48
C VAL A 227 8.13 3.41 15.37
N GLU A 228 8.00 3.74 16.66
CA GLU A 228 9.12 3.72 17.61
C GLU A 228 9.79 2.33 17.64
N ALA A 229 9.00 1.26 17.72
CA ALA A 229 9.53 -0.10 17.72
C ALA A 229 10.20 -0.51 16.39
N TYR A 230 9.71 -0.01 15.25
CA TYR A 230 10.34 -0.26 13.94
C TYR A 230 11.63 0.55 13.76
N GLU A 231 11.65 1.80 14.19
CA GLU A 231 12.84 2.65 14.20
C GLU A 231 13.92 2.06 15.11
N ASP A 232 13.55 1.57 16.29
CA ASP A 232 14.46 0.88 17.20
C ASP A 232 15.02 -0.40 16.56
N TYR A 233 14.17 -1.20 15.90
CA TYR A 233 14.59 -2.40 15.16
C TYR A 233 15.58 -2.08 14.02
N THR A 234 15.27 -1.10 13.17
CA THR A 234 16.12 -0.74 12.03
C THR A 234 17.42 -0.05 12.45
N SER A 235 17.37 0.76 13.52
CA SER A 235 18.55 1.34 14.16
C SER A 235 19.46 0.25 14.72
N ALA A 236 18.90 -0.71 15.46
CA ALA A 236 19.66 -1.85 15.98
C ALA A 236 20.27 -2.73 14.88
N GLN A 237 19.58 -2.91 13.76
CA GLN A 237 20.12 -3.60 12.58
C GLN A 237 21.32 -2.84 11.98
N SER A 238 21.22 -1.51 11.83
CA SER A 238 22.31 -0.67 11.33
C SER A 238 23.54 -0.70 12.27
N ASP A 239 23.31 -0.71 13.58
CA ASP A 239 24.37 -0.85 14.58
C ASP A 239 25.04 -2.23 14.53
N LEU A 240 24.26 -3.29 14.34
CA LEU A 240 24.78 -4.66 14.15
C LEU A 240 25.65 -4.77 12.90
N ASP A 241 25.21 -4.21 11.76
CA ASP A 241 25.98 -4.19 10.50
C ASP A 241 27.30 -3.42 10.66
N THR A 242 27.26 -2.31 11.40
CA THR A 242 28.44 -1.50 11.73
C THR A 242 29.41 -2.27 12.63
N ALA A 243 28.91 -2.96 13.66
CA ALA A 243 29.70 -3.78 14.57
C ALA A 243 30.34 -4.98 13.84
N GLN A 244 29.60 -5.62 12.93
CA GLN A 244 30.10 -6.70 12.09
C GLN A 244 31.24 -6.22 11.18
N SER A 245 31.09 -5.04 10.57
CA SER A 245 32.14 -4.43 9.74
C SER A 245 33.40 -4.10 10.56
N ALA A 246 33.24 -3.65 11.81
CA ALA A 246 34.35 -3.38 12.72
C ALA A 246 35.06 -4.68 13.15
N PHE A 247 34.31 -5.75 13.40
CA PHE A 247 34.86 -7.08 13.70
C PHE A 247 35.69 -7.62 12.53
N ASP A 248 35.17 -7.56 11.31
CA ASP A 248 35.88 -8.01 10.11
C ASP A 248 37.19 -7.23 9.89
N ALA A 249 37.18 -5.91 10.15
CA ALA A 249 38.38 -5.09 10.11
C ALA A 249 39.39 -5.47 11.21
N ALA A 250 38.93 -5.78 12.42
CA ALA A 250 39.77 -6.25 13.51
C ALA A 250 40.43 -7.59 13.19
N VAL A 251 39.68 -8.53 12.60
CA VAL A 251 40.19 -9.82 12.12
C VAL A 251 41.25 -9.60 11.04
N ALA A 252 41.01 -8.71 10.08
CA ALA A 252 41.98 -8.37 9.02
C ALA A 252 43.28 -7.75 9.57
N SER A 253 43.21 -7.05 10.71
CA SER A 253 44.39 -6.46 11.36
C SER A 253 45.30 -7.49 12.05
N GLY A 254 44.78 -8.68 12.39
CA GLY A 254 45.49 -9.72 13.14
C GLY A 254 45.78 -9.36 14.62
N SER A 255 45.25 -8.24 15.12
CA SER A 255 45.46 -7.79 16.51
C SER A 255 44.50 -8.50 17.47
N ALA A 256 45.01 -9.46 18.25
CA ALA A 256 44.20 -10.20 19.22
C ALA A 256 43.42 -9.31 20.22
N PRO A 257 44.00 -8.21 20.77
CA PRO A 257 43.23 -7.28 21.60
C PRO A 257 42.11 -6.55 20.84
N ALA A 258 42.33 -6.21 19.57
CA ALA A 258 41.32 -5.54 18.76
C ALA A 258 40.16 -6.49 18.42
N ILE A 259 40.47 -7.75 18.10
CA ILE A 259 39.47 -8.80 17.85
C ILE A 259 38.61 -9.03 19.08
N ALA A 260 39.22 -9.13 20.27
CA ALA A 260 38.48 -9.35 21.52
C ALA A 260 37.53 -8.18 21.86
N SER A 261 37.96 -6.93 21.62
CA SER A 261 37.09 -5.76 21.81
C SER A 261 35.93 -5.75 20.80
N ALA A 262 36.24 -5.94 19.51
CA ALA A 262 35.22 -5.90 18.46
C ALA A 262 34.21 -7.04 18.58
N GLN A 263 34.62 -8.21 19.07
CA GLN A 263 33.68 -9.30 19.37
C GLN A 263 32.70 -8.92 20.49
N ASN A 264 33.19 -8.28 21.56
CA ASN A 264 32.32 -7.84 22.65
C ASN A 264 31.33 -6.76 22.18
N ASP A 265 31.75 -5.86 21.29
CA ASP A 265 30.87 -4.86 20.69
C ASP A 265 29.82 -5.51 19.77
N LEU A 266 30.22 -6.51 18.98
CA LEU A 266 29.32 -7.31 18.15
C LEU A 266 28.28 -8.09 18.98
N ASP A 267 28.72 -8.73 20.08
CA ASP A 267 27.83 -9.48 20.98
C ASP A 267 26.79 -8.55 21.65
N ASN A 268 27.19 -7.33 22.03
CA ASN A 268 26.27 -6.34 22.59
C ASN A 268 25.28 -5.82 21.53
N ALA A 269 25.75 -5.52 20.31
CA ALA A 269 24.90 -5.09 19.21
C ALA A 269 23.88 -6.16 18.83
N GLN A 270 24.30 -7.44 18.79
CA GLN A 270 23.42 -8.57 18.54
C GLN A 270 22.33 -8.69 19.63
N ALA A 271 22.69 -8.53 20.90
CA ALA A 271 21.71 -8.59 21.99
C ALA A 271 20.66 -7.46 21.91
N THR A 272 21.07 -6.25 21.50
CA THR A 272 20.13 -5.15 21.26
C THR A 272 19.22 -5.44 20.06
N TYR A 273 19.77 -5.95 18.96
CA TYR A 273 19.00 -6.36 17.79
C TYR A 273 17.95 -7.43 18.15
N ASP A 274 18.34 -8.47 18.89
CA ASP A 274 17.43 -9.56 19.27
C ASP A 274 16.25 -9.07 20.12
N LEU A 275 16.47 -8.07 20.98
CA LEU A 275 15.40 -7.46 21.79
C LEU A 275 14.45 -6.61 20.93
N ALA A 276 15.00 -5.76 20.06
CA ALA A 276 14.20 -4.91 19.18
C ALA A 276 13.41 -5.73 18.15
N GLU A 277 14.01 -6.79 17.61
CA GLU A 277 13.33 -7.75 16.72
C GLU A 277 12.18 -8.45 17.43
N ALA A 278 12.36 -8.88 18.69
CA ALA A 278 11.29 -9.51 19.47
C ALA A 278 10.14 -8.55 19.80
N GLU A 279 10.45 -7.30 20.15
CA GLU A 279 9.46 -6.26 20.39
C GLU A 279 8.64 -5.97 19.13
N TYR A 280 9.32 -5.71 18.01
CA TYR A 280 8.67 -5.48 16.72
C TYR A 280 7.87 -6.70 16.25
N ALA A 281 8.39 -7.92 16.40
CA ALA A 281 7.68 -9.15 16.06
C ALA A 281 6.40 -9.35 16.89
N SER A 282 6.39 -8.94 18.17
CA SER A 282 5.20 -9.00 19.02
C SER A 282 4.11 -8.04 18.56
N ILE A 283 4.51 -6.87 18.07
CA ILE A 283 3.62 -5.87 17.47
C ILE A 283 3.05 -6.41 16.16
N GLU A 284 3.89 -7.00 15.29
CA GLU A 284 3.44 -7.67 14.07
C GLU A 284 2.45 -8.81 14.35
N GLU A 285 2.68 -9.62 15.38
CA GLU A 285 1.78 -10.72 15.75
C GLU A 285 0.43 -10.17 16.24
N GLY A 286 0.43 -9.04 16.96
CA GLY A 286 -0.76 -8.26 17.30
C GLY A 286 -1.58 -7.89 16.07
N TYR A 287 -0.94 -7.32 15.05
CA TYR A 287 -1.58 -6.96 13.77
C TYR A 287 -1.94 -8.15 12.87
N ASN A 288 -1.36 -9.34 13.10
CA ASN A 288 -1.70 -10.55 12.33
C ASN A 288 -2.92 -11.29 12.92
N THR A 289 -3.14 -11.15 14.23
CA THR A 289 -4.34 -11.70 14.91
C THR A 289 -5.61 -10.89 14.65
N SER A 290 -5.49 -9.64 14.20
CA SER A 290 -6.59 -8.81 13.69
C SER A 290 -7.02 -9.19 12.25
N ARG A 291 -6.68 -10.37 11.75
CA ARG A 291 -7.29 -10.96 10.52
C ARG A 291 -8.83 -11.01 10.52
N PHE A 292 -9.46 -10.74 11.67
CA PHE A 292 -10.90 -10.59 11.88
C PHE A 292 -11.30 -9.22 12.49
N GLY A 293 -10.37 -8.28 12.64
CA GLY A 293 -10.60 -6.88 13.03
C GLY A 293 -10.64 -5.97 11.80
N SER A 294 -11.13 -4.74 11.96
CA SER A 294 -11.16 -3.77 10.87
C SER A 294 -9.73 -3.45 10.44
N GLY A 295 -9.50 -3.45 9.13
CA GLY A 295 -8.18 -3.30 8.53
C GLY A 295 -8.10 -1.94 7.88
N ASP A 296 -8.08 -0.90 8.69
CA ASP A 296 -8.33 0.47 8.25
C ASP A 296 -6.98 1.17 7.96
N CYS A 297 -6.22 0.62 7.02
CA CYS A 297 -4.97 1.25 6.57
C CYS A 297 -5.22 2.23 5.42
N PHE A 298 -4.67 3.42 5.55
CA PHE A 298 -4.32 4.24 4.40
C PHE A 298 -3.01 3.73 3.78
N LEU A 299 -2.87 3.94 2.47
CA LEU A 299 -1.64 3.65 1.74
C LEU A 299 -1.37 4.80 0.79
N PHE A 300 -0.22 5.43 0.96
CA PHE A 300 0.28 6.49 0.12
C PHE A 300 1.49 6.01 -0.68
N VAL A 301 1.56 6.41 -1.94
CA VAL A 301 2.70 6.10 -2.81
C VAL A 301 3.16 7.34 -3.53
N ARG A 302 4.38 7.78 -3.24
CA ARG A 302 5.00 8.92 -3.90
C ARG A 302 5.39 8.57 -5.34
N LEU A 303 4.85 9.31 -6.31
CA LEU A 303 5.09 9.03 -7.73
C LEU A 303 6.50 9.44 -8.18
N GLY A 304 7.11 10.42 -7.52
CA GLY A 304 8.46 10.92 -7.82
C GLY A 304 8.55 11.54 -9.22
N LEU A 305 7.59 12.41 -9.52
CA LEU A 305 7.41 13.07 -10.82
C LEU A 305 8.05 14.46 -10.84
#